data_AF-A0A3M7P3U9-F1
#
_entry.id   AF-A0A3M7P3U9-F1
#
_cell.length_a   1.000
_cell.length_b   1.000
_cell.length_c   1.000
_cell.angle_alpha   90.00
_cell.angle_beta   90.00
_cell.angle_gamma   90.00
#
_symmetry.space_group_name_H-M   'P 1'
#
loop_
_entity.id
_entity.type
_entity.pdbx_description
1 polymer ?
#
loop_
_entity_poly.entity_id
_entity_poly.type
_entity_poly.pdbx_seq_one_letter_code
_entity_poly.pdbx_strand_id
1 'polypeptide(L)'
;MGNSDSKLNFRKAVVQLTSKNQSIDLNDQQFWSQFWSGNIPNINDIYTLIPSYEIRALREESPSNLASLCSKLIEKIQQSADGVFLSEKNQISILNCVRLLTRIIPYIFEDPEWRGFFWSEEKSQPPLGQALLDSLISLLFVPDFTVHANKKNLNSDEGKVKTIDSCEYIWEAGVGFSHSPPQNYAHDFNRTEILKLLLTCFSESIYLSPLIECHVQPNLWITYFTSFKNQHALPVFTSLLNVIFSYDPVGYGLPYNYLMFTDSRESLVEVASQLLCVLLEANISLNGDHSEFEEKVQNLADDDPHLSSPSSTSTNLFISYISRIHRDEDFNFILKGFCRLLNNPMIQTFLPGSCKKITFFQELLILFWKFCDLNKKFMYFVLKSSEILDILVPVLYFLIDARADT
;
A
#
# COMPACT_ATOMS: atom_id res chain seq x y z
N MET A 1 -4.14 -24.76 -23.08
CA MET A 1 -3.73 -24.16 -24.36
C MET A 1 -3.79 -22.63 -24.39
N GLY A 2 -4.59 -21.94 -23.55
CA GLY A 2 -4.75 -20.47 -23.63
C GLY A 2 -3.62 -19.58 -23.06
N ASN A 3 -2.81 -20.05 -22.10
CA ASN A 3 -1.82 -19.16 -21.44
C ASN A 3 -0.63 -18.77 -22.34
N SER A 4 -0.19 -19.66 -23.25
CA SER A 4 0.92 -19.38 -24.16
C SER A 4 0.56 -18.32 -25.19
N ASP A 5 -0.66 -18.36 -25.71
CA ASP A 5 -1.17 -17.38 -26.68
C ASP A 5 -1.38 -16.01 -26.01
N SER A 6 -1.85 -15.97 -24.75
CA SER A 6 -1.96 -14.73 -23.98
C SER A 6 -0.61 -14.05 -23.76
N LYS A 7 0.43 -14.81 -23.37
CA LYS A 7 1.79 -14.26 -23.18
C LYS A 7 2.39 -13.75 -24.50
N LEU A 8 2.14 -14.45 -25.61
CA LEU A 8 2.61 -14.04 -26.93
C LEU A 8 1.95 -12.73 -27.39
N ASN A 9 0.62 -12.62 -27.25
CA ASN A 9 -0.12 -11.41 -27.62
C ASN A 9 0.33 -10.21 -26.77
N PHE A 10 0.47 -10.41 -25.46
CA PHE A 10 1.01 -9.40 -24.57
C PHE A 10 2.41 -8.94 -25.01
N ARG A 11 3.31 -9.89 -25.32
CA ARG A 11 4.67 -9.55 -25.79
C ARG A 11 4.65 -8.77 -27.09
N LYS A 12 3.79 -9.13 -28.05
CA LYS A 12 3.60 -8.37 -29.30
C LYS A 12 3.15 -6.94 -29.03
N ALA A 13 2.20 -6.74 -28.10
CA ALA A 13 1.74 -5.42 -27.71
C ALA A 13 2.87 -4.56 -27.09
N VAL A 14 3.74 -5.16 -26.27
CA VAL A 14 4.91 -4.46 -25.68
C VAL A 14 5.92 -4.03 -26.76
N VAL A 15 6.18 -4.89 -27.75
CA VAL A 15 7.04 -4.53 -28.90
C VAL A 15 6.42 -3.42 -29.74
N GLN A 16 5.10 -3.41 -29.88
CA GLN A 16 4.41 -2.33 -30.57
C GLN A 16 4.48 -0.99 -29.81
N LEU A 17 4.41 -1.00 -28.46
CA LEU A 17 4.58 0.21 -27.65
C LEU A 17 5.94 0.89 -27.85
N THR A 18 7.00 0.07 -27.98
CA THR A 18 8.40 0.51 -28.11
C THR A 18 8.81 0.82 -29.55
N SER A 19 7.89 0.69 -30.51
CA SER A 19 8.18 0.96 -31.91
C SER A 19 8.26 2.47 -32.16
N LYS A 20 9.48 2.96 -32.42
CA LYS A 20 9.78 4.38 -32.65
C LYS A 20 8.83 5.01 -33.68
N ASN A 21 8.38 6.23 -33.36
CA ASN A 21 7.57 7.10 -34.22
C ASN A 21 6.15 6.59 -34.54
N GLN A 22 5.63 5.61 -33.80
CA GLN A 22 4.25 5.18 -33.92
C GLN A 22 3.48 5.52 -32.63
N SER A 23 2.73 6.63 -32.66
CA SER A 23 1.75 6.93 -31.61
C SER A 23 0.57 5.97 -31.73
N ILE A 24 0.21 5.32 -30.63
CA ILE A 24 -0.96 4.44 -30.58
C ILE A 24 -2.20 5.26 -30.21
N ASP A 25 -3.32 5.01 -30.91
CA ASP A 25 -4.58 5.70 -30.62
C ASP A 25 -5.10 5.30 -29.23
N LEU A 26 -5.43 6.31 -28.41
CA LEU A 26 -6.04 6.13 -27.10
C LEU A 26 -7.40 5.43 -27.17
N ASN A 27 -8.08 5.51 -28.32
CA ASN A 27 -9.38 4.87 -28.51
C ASN A 27 -9.29 3.41 -28.99
N ASP A 28 -8.09 2.89 -29.28
CA ASP A 28 -7.90 1.51 -29.70
C ASP A 28 -8.04 0.54 -28.51
N GLN A 29 -9.28 0.32 -28.07
CA GLN A 29 -9.59 -0.58 -26.96
C GLN A 29 -9.12 -2.01 -27.23
N GLN A 30 -9.09 -2.44 -28.49
CA GLN A 30 -8.63 -3.78 -28.85
C GLN A 30 -7.14 -3.92 -28.57
N PHE A 31 -6.34 -2.91 -28.90
CA PHE A 31 -4.93 -2.85 -28.52
C PHE A 31 -4.75 -2.83 -27.00
N TRP A 32 -5.31 -1.83 -26.31
CA TRP A 32 -5.07 -1.64 -24.88
C TRP A 32 -5.55 -2.82 -24.03
N SER A 33 -6.65 -3.47 -24.44
CA SER A 33 -7.17 -4.64 -23.72
C SER A 33 -6.17 -5.78 -23.62
N GLN A 34 -5.17 -5.89 -24.51
CA GLN A 34 -4.16 -6.94 -24.46
C GLN A 34 -3.30 -6.91 -23.18
N PHE A 35 -3.17 -5.75 -22.54
CA PHE A 35 -2.37 -5.60 -21.31
C PHE A 35 -3.07 -6.17 -20.07
N TRP A 36 -4.40 -6.29 -20.07
CA TRP A 36 -5.16 -6.78 -18.91
C TRP A 36 -6.07 -7.98 -19.19
N SER A 37 -6.31 -8.33 -20.46
CA SER A 37 -7.23 -9.42 -20.86
C SER A 37 -6.66 -10.84 -20.74
N GLY A 38 -5.35 -10.99 -20.54
CA GLY A 38 -4.67 -12.28 -20.44
C GLY A 38 -4.56 -12.84 -19.02
N ASN A 39 -4.50 -14.16 -18.88
CA ASN A 39 -4.16 -14.80 -17.61
C ASN A 39 -2.63 -14.76 -17.43
N ILE A 40 -2.12 -13.62 -16.93
CA ILE A 40 -0.73 -13.47 -16.50
C ILE A 40 -0.71 -13.80 -15.01
N PRO A 41 -0.32 -15.03 -14.62
CA PRO A 41 -0.64 -15.56 -13.30
C PRO A 41 0.12 -14.86 -12.16
N ASN A 42 1.29 -14.28 -12.42
CA ASN A 42 2.10 -13.65 -11.37
C ASN A 42 2.94 -12.48 -11.88
N ILE A 43 3.46 -11.69 -10.94
CA ILE A 43 4.33 -10.55 -11.21
C ILE A 43 5.66 -10.95 -11.89
N ASN A 44 6.21 -12.14 -11.63
CA ASN A 44 7.46 -12.61 -12.24
C ASN A 44 7.34 -12.75 -13.77
N ASP A 45 6.17 -13.18 -14.25
CA ASP A 45 5.88 -13.22 -15.67
C ASP A 45 5.91 -11.82 -16.29
N ILE A 46 5.41 -10.79 -15.60
CA ILE A 46 5.46 -9.39 -16.07
C ILE A 46 6.90 -8.90 -16.14
N TYR A 47 7.73 -9.20 -15.12
CA TYR A 47 9.15 -8.84 -15.10
C TYR A 47 9.92 -9.51 -16.23
N THR A 48 9.52 -10.72 -16.62
CA THR A 48 10.10 -11.46 -17.75
C THR A 48 9.64 -10.92 -19.10
N LEU A 49 8.35 -10.58 -19.22
CA LEU A 49 7.73 -10.12 -20.47
C LEU A 49 8.02 -8.64 -20.79
N ILE A 50 8.29 -7.83 -19.77
CA ILE A 50 8.69 -6.42 -19.87
C ILE A 50 10.02 -6.19 -19.09
N PRO A 51 11.16 -6.44 -19.76
CA PRO A 51 12.47 -6.16 -19.19
C PRO A 51 12.69 -4.67 -18.89
N SER A 52 13.55 -4.36 -17.93
CA SER A 52 13.81 -2.99 -17.48
C SER A 52 14.35 -2.07 -18.58
N TYR A 53 15.19 -2.60 -19.48
CA TYR A 53 15.75 -1.83 -20.59
C TYR A 53 14.68 -1.38 -21.60
N GLU A 54 13.59 -2.16 -21.76
CA GLU A 54 12.49 -1.80 -22.67
C GLU A 54 11.60 -0.72 -22.08
N ILE A 55 11.43 -0.69 -20.75
CA ILE A 55 10.68 0.38 -20.10
C ILE A 55 11.44 1.70 -20.21
N ARG A 56 12.76 1.69 -20.02
CA ARG A 56 13.62 2.87 -20.23
C ARG A 56 13.61 3.31 -21.70
N ALA A 57 13.72 2.38 -22.64
CA ALA A 57 13.57 2.69 -24.07
C ALA A 57 12.18 3.26 -24.39
N LEU A 58 11.11 2.72 -23.81
CA LEU A 58 9.75 3.27 -23.97
C LEU A 58 9.65 4.71 -23.44
N ARG A 59 10.25 4.99 -22.28
CA ARG A 59 10.31 6.34 -21.68
C ARG A 59 11.06 7.32 -22.57
N GLU A 60 12.23 6.93 -23.08
CA GLU A 60 13.13 7.81 -23.83
C GLU A 60 12.74 7.97 -25.30
N GLU A 61 12.28 6.90 -25.94
CA GLU A 61 12.07 6.85 -27.39
C GLU A 61 10.59 6.99 -27.77
N SER A 62 9.66 6.77 -26.85
CA SER A 62 8.21 6.86 -27.10
C SER A 62 7.42 7.31 -25.85
N PRO A 63 7.74 8.47 -25.25
CA PRO A 63 7.15 8.95 -24.00
C PRO A 63 5.63 9.09 -24.05
N SER A 64 5.06 9.47 -25.20
CA SER A 64 3.60 9.57 -25.38
C SER A 64 2.89 8.22 -25.24
N ASN A 65 3.51 7.13 -25.72
CA ASN A 65 2.98 5.77 -25.57
C ASN A 65 3.06 5.31 -24.10
N LEU A 66 4.14 5.67 -23.38
CA LEU A 66 4.26 5.39 -21.95
C LEU A 66 3.17 6.10 -21.15
N ALA A 67 2.98 7.40 -21.40
CA ALA A 67 1.92 8.19 -20.77
C ALA A 67 0.54 7.60 -21.04
N SER A 68 0.27 7.25 -22.30
CA SER A 68 -0.99 6.61 -22.73
C SER A 68 -1.23 5.27 -22.03
N LEU A 69 -0.20 4.43 -21.90
CA LEU A 69 -0.27 3.16 -21.18
C LEU A 69 -0.65 3.40 -19.71
N CYS A 70 0.06 4.30 -19.02
CA CYS A 70 -0.23 4.62 -17.62
C CYS A 70 -1.67 5.12 -17.45
N SER A 71 -2.09 6.10 -18.25
CA SER A 71 -3.45 6.64 -18.19
C SER A 71 -4.50 5.55 -18.44
N LYS A 72 -4.30 4.65 -19.40
CA LYS A 72 -5.25 3.55 -19.68
C LYS A 72 -5.32 2.50 -18.59
N LEU A 73 -4.18 2.17 -17.97
CA LEU A 73 -4.16 1.25 -16.83
C LEU A 73 -4.89 1.83 -15.62
N ILE A 74 -4.71 3.13 -15.35
CA ILE A 74 -5.36 3.83 -14.25
C ILE A 74 -6.85 4.02 -14.51
N GLU A 75 -7.24 4.42 -15.74
CA GLU A 75 -8.64 4.48 -16.19
C GLU A 75 -9.35 3.14 -15.98
N LYS A 76 -8.68 2.02 -16.32
CA LYS A 76 -9.23 0.68 -16.15
C LYS A 76 -9.45 0.30 -14.69
N ILE A 77 -8.52 0.69 -13.81
CA ILE A 77 -8.64 0.51 -12.35
C ILE A 77 -9.81 1.34 -11.81
N GLN A 78 -9.90 2.61 -12.19
CA GLN A 78 -10.93 3.55 -11.74
C GLN A 78 -12.34 3.07 -12.11
N GLN A 79 -12.57 2.70 -13.38
CA GLN A 79 -13.86 2.15 -13.85
C GLN A 79 -14.33 0.92 -13.06
N SER A 80 -13.39 0.20 -12.44
CA SER A 80 -13.69 -1.01 -11.67
C SER A 80 -13.88 -0.73 -10.18
N ALA A 81 -13.26 0.32 -9.64
CA ALA A 81 -13.40 0.74 -8.25
C ALA A 81 -14.82 1.25 -7.93
N ASP A 82 -15.52 1.81 -8.93
CA ASP A 82 -16.91 2.27 -8.82
C ASP A 82 -17.95 1.11 -8.84
N GLY A 83 -17.52 -0.11 -9.15
CA GLY A 83 -18.39 -1.28 -9.31
C GLY A 83 -18.64 -2.03 -7.99
N VAL A 84 -19.93 -2.28 -7.67
CA VAL A 84 -20.33 -3.03 -6.46
C VAL A 84 -19.96 -4.52 -6.52
N PHE A 85 -19.89 -5.11 -7.72
CA PHE A 85 -19.53 -6.51 -7.93
C PHE A 85 -18.55 -6.68 -9.09
N LEU A 86 -17.44 -7.38 -8.84
CA LEU A 86 -16.40 -7.64 -9.84
C LEU A 86 -16.44 -9.10 -10.30
N SER A 87 -16.70 -9.31 -11.59
CA SER A 87 -16.52 -10.63 -12.21
C SER A 87 -15.06 -11.08 -12.10
N GLU A 88 -14.80 -12.40 -12.04
CA GLU A 88 -13.44 -12.96 -11.97
C GLU A 88 -12.52 -12.41 -13.07
N LYS A 89 -13.05 -12.26 -14.30
CA LYS A 89 -12.31 -11.68 -15.43
C LYS A 89 -11.91 -10.22 -15.17
N ASN A 90 -12.78 -9.43 -14.54
CA ASN A 90 -12.48 -8.05 -14.17
C ASN A 90 -11.46 -8.01 -13.02
N GLN A 91 -11.57 -8.89 -12.02
CA GLN A 91 -10.59 -8.99 -10.94
C GLN A 91 -9.18 -9.26 -11.48
N ILE A 92 -9.04 -10.25 -12.38
CA ILE A 92 -7.76 -10.55 -13.05
C ILE A 92 -7.26 -9.33 -13.84
N SER A 93 -8.16 -8.64 -14.56
CA SER A 93 -7.80 -7.45 -15.33
C SER A 93 -7.23 -6.34 -14.44
N ILE A 94 -7.86 -6.08 -13.29
CA ILE A 94 -7.42 -5.08 -12.30
C ILE A 94 -6.05 -5.46 -11.74
N LEU A 95 -5.87 -6.71 -11.33
CA LEU A 95 -4.59 -7.19 -10.79
C LEU A 95 -3.46 -7.08 -11.83
N ASN A 96 -3.75 -7.35 -13.10
CA ASN A 96 -2.79 -7.14 -14.18
C ASN A 96 -2.42 -5.65 -14.30
N CYS A 97 -3.39 -4.73 -14.26
CA CYS A 97 -3.10 -3.29 -14.25
C CYS A 97 -2.25 -2.88 -13.04
N VAL A 98 -2.58 -3.37 -11.84
CA VAL A 98 -1.84 -3.10 -10.61
C VAL A 98 -0.38 -3.56 -10.73
N ARG A 99 -0.14 -4.77 -11.24
CA ARG A 99 1.21 -5.32 -11.42
C ARG A 99 2.01 -4.59 -12.49
N LEU A 100 1.36 -4.17 -13.59
CA LEU A 100 2.01 -3.40 -14.64
C LEU A 100 2.45 -2.03 -14.12
N LEU A 101 1.57 -1.32 -13.40
CA LEU A 101 1.93 -0.06 -12.77
C LEU A 101 3.04 -0.23 -11.73
N THR A 102 2.98 -1.30 -10.92
CA THR A 102 4.04 -1.65 -9.95
C THR A 102 5.39 -1.84 -10.65
N ARG A 103 5.38 -2.40 -11.87
CA ARG A 103 6.59 -2.58 -12.68
C ARG A 103 7.07 -1.29 -13.35
N ILE A 104 6.16 -0.43 -13.79
CA ILE A 104 6.48 0.71 -14.67
C ILE A 104 6.85 1.97 -13.87
N ILE A 105 6.11 2.29 -12.80
CA ILE A 105 6.26 3.55 -12.04
C ILE A 105 7.70 3.82 -11.58
N PRO A 106 8.47 2.85 -11.05
CA PRO A 106 9.89 3.04 -10.71
C PRO A 106 10.71 3.69 -11.82
N TYR A 107 10.51 3.26 -13.07
CA TYR A 107 11.24 3.77 -14.21
C TYR A 107 10.75 5.15 -14.65
N ILE A 108 9.53 5.55 -14.28
CA ILE A 108 9.06 6.93 -14.46
C ILE A 108 9.78 7.83 -13.46
N PHE A 109 9.91 7.41 -12.20
CA PHE A 109 10.60 8.18 -11.15
C PHE A 109 12.11 8.35 -11.38
N GLU A 110 12.75 7.43 -12.12
CA GLU A 110 14.15 7.57 -12.52
C GLU A 110 14.45 8.82 -13.37
N ASP A 111 13.44 9.44 -13.99
CA ASP A 111 13.61 10.59 -14.89
C ASP A 111 12.97 11.87 -14.32
N PRO A 112 13.76 12.91 -14.02
CA PRO A 112 13.25 14.20 -13.53
C PRO A 112 12.19 14.86 -14.40
N GLU A 113 12.20 14.65 -15.72
CA GLU A 113 11.22 15.26 -16.64
C GLU A 113 9.79 14.74 -16.39
N TRP A 114 9.67 13.56 -15.76
CA TRP A 114 8.39 12.91 -15.49
C TRP A 114 7.78 13.25 -14.13
N ARG A 115 8.45 14.04 -13.27
CA ARG A 115 7.97 14.36 -11.91
C ARG A 115 6.57 14.98 -11.89
N GLY A 116 6.26 15.82 -12.88
CA GLY A 116 4.95 16.45 -13.01
C GLY A 116 3.87 15.52 -13.53
N PHE A 117 4.20 14.39 -14.16
CA PHE A 117 3.25 13.57 -14.93
C PHE A 117 2.02 13.16 -14.12
N PHE A 118 2.20 12.67 -12.89
CA PHE A 118 1.09 12.20 -12.06
C PHE A 118 0.32 13.32 -11.36
N TRP A 119 0.95 14.45 -11.10
CA TRP A 119 0.41 15.51 -10.24
C TRP A 119 0.04 16.79 -11.01
N SER A 120 0.20 16.80 -12.32
CA SER A 120 -0.24 17.89 -13.19
C SER A 120 -1.77 17.92 -13.27
N GLU A 121 -2.35 19.10 -13.11
CA GLU A 121 -3.78 19.32 -13.30
C GLU A 121 -4.09 19.48 -14.80
N GLU A 122 -4.95 18.61 -15.33
CA GLU A 122 -5.57 18.83 -16.64
C GLU A 122 -6.90 19.56 -16.47
N LYS A 123 -7.31 20.33 -17.47
CA LYS A 123 -8.55 21.11 -17.40
C LYS A 123 -9.74 20.17 -17.17
N SER A 124 -10.32 20.24 -15.97
CA SER A 124 -11.54 19.52 -15.53
C SER A 124 -11.38 18.05 -15.10
N GLN A 125 -10.16 17.55 -14.85
CA GLN A 125 -9.95 16.23 -14.24
C GLN A 125 -8.97 16.29 -13.07
N PRO A 126 -9.15 15.46 -12.01
CA PRO A 126 -8.16 15.36 -10.95
C PRO A 126 -6.83 14.83 -11.50
N PRO A 127 -5.68 15.17 -10.88
CA PRO A 127 -4.39 14.61 -11.29
C PRO A 127 -4.40 13.08 -11.30
N LEU A 128 -3.63 12.50 -12.23
CA LEU A 128 -3.58 11.05 -12.44
C LEU A 128 -3.16 10.27 -11.18
N GLY A 129 -2.24 10.84 -10.40
CA GLY A 129 -1.79 10.30 -9.12
C GLY A 129 -2.89 10.27 -8.07
N GLN A 130 -3.70 11.33 -8.00
CA GLN A 130 -4.90 11.34 -7.15
C GLN A 130 -5.89 10.26 -7.61
N ALA A 131 -6.25 10.22 -8.89
CA ALA A 131 -7.19 9.23 -9.42
C ALA A 131 -6.75 7.79 -9.14
N LEU A 132 -5.44 7.51 -9.27
CA LEU A 132 -4.87 6.22 -8.91
C LEU A 132 -5.03 5.92 -7.42
N LEU A 133 -4.65 6.84 -6.52
CA LEU A 133 -4.75 6.62 -5.08
C LEU A 133 -6.20 6.40 -4.64
N ASP A 134 -7.14 7.24 -5.08
CA ASP A 134 -8.56 7.12 -4.75
C ASP A 134 -9.11 5.75 -5.18
N SER A 135 -8.73 5.30 -6.37
CA SER A 135 -9.15 4.00 -6.90
C SER A 135 -8.54 2.82 -6.14
N LEU A 136 -7.24 2.86 -5.81
CA LEU A 136 -6.57 1.80 -5.05
C LEU A 136 -7.12 1.70 -3.62
N ILE A 137 -7.36 2.84 -2.97
CA ILE A 137 -7.97 2.91 -1.65
C ILE A 137 -9.38 2.29 -1.68
N SER A 138 -10.18 2.61 -2.70
CA SER A 138 -11.51 2.03 -2.85
C SER A 138 -11.46 0.52 -3.06
N LEU A 139 -10.54 0.05 -3.92
CA LEU A 139 -10.33 -1.38 -4.18
C LEU A 139 -9.96 -2.20 -2.94
N LEU A 140 -9.40 -1.59 -1.89
CA LEU A 140 -9.08 -2.26 -0.62
C LEU A 140 -10.31 -2.67 0.20
N PHE A 141 -11.49 -2.18 -0.15
CA PHE A 141 -12.76 -2.48 0.53
C PHE A 141 -13.87 -2.93 -0.42
N VAL A 142 -13.53 -3.44 -1.61
CA VAL A 142 -14.52 -3.97 -2.56
C VAL A 142 -14.97 -5.37 -2.15
N PRO A 143 -16.29 -5.59 -1.94
CA PRO A 143 -16.86 -6.89 -1.66
C PRO A 143 -16.50 -7.97 -2.70
N ASP A 144 -16.22 -9.17 -2.22
CA ASP A 144 -15.84 -10.36 -3.00
C ASP A 144 -14.57 -10.20 -3.86
N PHE A 145 -13.81 -9.12 -3.61
CA PHE A 145 -12.49 -8.90 -4.20
C PHE A 145 -11.41 -8.79 -3.11
N THR A 146 -11.61 -7.89 -2.15
CA THR A 146 -10.68 -7.67 -1.03
C THR A 146 -11.35 -7.81 0.32
N VAL A 147 -12.67 -7.83 0.41
CA VAL A 147 -13.42 -8.01 1.66
C VAL A 147 -14.65 -8.89 1.43
N HIS A 148 -15.19 -9.51 2.48
CA HIS A 148 -16.39 -10.34 2.34
C HIS A 148 -17.63 -9.47 2.09
N ALA A 149 -18.50 -9.86 1.17
CA ALA A 149 -19.79 -9.19 1.00
C ALA A 149 -20.68 -9.32 2.25
N ASN A 150 -21.18 -8.19 2.75
CA ASN A 150 -22.11 -8.19 3.88
C ASN A 150 -23.54 -8.46 3.37
N LYS A 151 -24.09 -9.64 3.68
CA LYS A 151 -25.44 -10.05 3.26
C LYS A 151 -26.55 -9.09 3.71
N LYS A 152 -26.33 -8.28 4.74
CA LYS A 152 -27.30 -7.28 5.23
C LYS A 152 -27.52 -6.12 4.25
N ASN A 153 -26.50 -5.77 3.45
CA ASN A 153 -26.58 -4.66 2.49
C ASN A 153 -27.25 -5.04 1.16
N LEU A 154 -27.45 -6.34 0.90
CA LEU A 154 -28.15 -6.85 -0.29
C LEU A 154 -29.68 -6.62 -0.23
N ASN A 155 -30.24 -6.38 0.96
CA ASN A 155 -31.69 -6.31 1.18
C ASN A 155 -32.24 -4.88 1.32
N SER A 156 -31.44 -3.83 1.10
CA SER A 156 -31.92 -2.45 1.18
C SER A 156 -32.08 -1.82 -0.20
N ASP A 157 -33.35 -1.60 -0.57
CA ASP A 157 -33.93 -0.80 -1.66
C ASP A 157 -33.06 -0.39 -2.86
N GLU A 158 -33.55 -0.82 -4.02
CA GLU A 158 -33.16 -0.42 -5.37
C GLU A 158 -33.02 1.11 -5.50
N GLY A 159 -31.81 1.59 -5.85
CA GLY A 159 -31.65 2.90 -6.49
C GLY A 159 -30.80 3.96 -5.78
N LYS A 160 -30.21 3.70 -4.61
CA LYS A 160 -29.18 4.58 -4.03
C LYS A 160 -27.90 3.80 -3.76
N VAL A 161 -26.83 4.12 -4.48
CA VAL A 161 -25.45 3.73 -4.13
C VAL A 161 -25.18 4.30 -2.75
N LYS A 162 -25.39 3.51 -1.69
CA LYS A 162 -24.94 3.89 -0.35
C LYS A 162 -23.42 3.86 -0.38
N THR A 163 -22.81 5.00 -0.07
CA THR A 163 -21.38 5.10 0.22
C THR A 163 -21.04 3.98 1.21
N ILE A 164 -20.18 3.05 0.79
CA ILE A 164 -19.81 1.88 1.58
C ILE A 164 -19.11 2.37 2.85
N ASP A 165 -19.68 2.14 4.03
CA ASP A 165 -18.97 2.39 5.28
C ASP A 165 -17.84 1.37 5.44
N SER A 166 -16.64 1.79 5.04
CA SER A 166 -15.47 0.93 5.04
C SER A 166 -15.01 0.52 6.44
N CYS A 167 -15.50 1.18 7.49
CA CYS A 167 -15.25 0.76 8.87
C CYS A 167 -15.91 -0.58 9.21
N GLU A 168 -16.96 -0.99 8.48
CA GLU A 168 -17.55 -2.33 8.64
C GLU A 168 -16.68 -3.45 8.05
N TYR A 169 -15.70 -3.11 7.21
CA TYR A 169 -14.91 -4.04 6.43
C TYR A 169 -13.43 -4.09 6.85
N ILE A 170 -13.14 -3.71 8.10
CA ILE A 170 -11.79 -3.84 8.68
C ILE A 170 -11.32 -5.30 8.60
N TRP A 171 -10.08 -5.49 8.16
CA TRP A 171 -9.59 -6.81 7.73
C TRP A 171 -9.35 -7.81 8.87
N GLU A 172 -9.20 -7.33 10.10
CA GLU A 172 -8.85 -8.15 11.25
C GLU A 172 -9.22 -7.47 12.58
N ALA A 173 -9.50 -8.28 13.60
CA ALA A 173 -9.78 -7.80 14.94
C ALA A 173 -8.52 -7.25 15.64
N GLY A 174 -8.71 -6.29 16.53
CA GLY A 174 -7.64 -5.63 17.27
C GLY A 174 -8.09 -4.26 17.76
N VAL A 175 -7.23 -3.25 17.56
CA VAL A 175 -7.53 -1.87 17.95
C VAL A 175 -8.75 -1.38 17.19
N GLY A 176 -9.71 -0.79 17.90
CA GLY A 176 -10.88 -0.16 17.30
C GLY A 176 -11.86 -1.09 16.56
N PHE A 177 -11.62 -2.40 16.52
CA PHE A 177 -12.48 -3.37 15.85
C PHE A 177 -12.43 -4.75 16.51
N SER A 178 -13.57 -5.28 16.92
CA SER A 178 -13.66 -6.51 17.73
C SER A 178 -13.94 -7.78 16.94
N HIS A 179 -14.31 -7.68 15.67
CA HIS A 179 -14.76 -8.81 14.86
C HIS A 179 -13.68 -9.25 13.88
N SER A 180 -13.35 -10.54 13.87
CA SER A 180 -12.44 -11.10 12.86
C SER A 180 -13.27 -11.66 11.71
N PRO A 181 -13.18 -11.10 10.49
CA PRO A 181 -13.83 -11.70 9.33
C PRO A 181 -13.20 -13.06 9.00
N PRO A 182 -13.91 -13.97 8.31
CA PRO A 182 -13.32 -15.24 7.88
C PRO A 182 -12.03 -15.01 7.08
N GLN A 183 -11.03 -15.86 7.29
CA GLN A 183 -9.79 -15.78 6.51
C GLN A 183 -10.04 -16.19 5.06
N ASN A 184 -9.47 -15.42 4.13
CA ASN A 184 -9.58 -15.68 2.70
C ASN A 184 -8.27 -15.32 2.00
N TYR A 185 -7.56 -16.36 1.54
CA TYR A 185 -6.29 -16.22 0.82
C TYR A 185 -6.39 -15.29 -0.40
N ALA A 186 -7.45 -15.38 -1.19
CA ALA A 186 -7.60 -14.56 -2.39
C ALA A 186 -7.72 -13.07 -2.04
N HIS A 187 -8.43 -12.74 -0.96
CA HIS A 187 -8.51 -11.37 -0.46
C HIS A 187 -7.13 -10.88 0.01
N ASP A 188 -6.40 -11.67 0.79
CA ASP A 188 -5.07 -11.30 1.27
C ASP A 188 -4.08 -11.12 0.11
N PHE A 189 -4.15 -11.99 -0.89
CA PHE A 189 -3.38 -11.87 -2.12
C PHE A 189 -3.68 -10.58 -2.88
N ASN A 190 -4.97 -10.25 -3.10
CA ASN A 190 -5.39 -9.04 -3.80
C ASN A 190 -4.98 -7.78 -3.04
N ARG A 191 -5.19 -7.74 -1.72
CA ARG A 191 -4.72 -6.67 -0.84
C ARG A 191 -3.20 -6.49 -0.97
N THR A 192 -2.45 -7.58 -0.92
CA THR A 192 -0.97 -7.55 -1.04
C THR A 192 -0.53 -6.87 -2.33
N GLU A 193 -1.13 -7.21 -3.47
CA GLU A 193 -0.78 -6.60 -4.77
C GLU A 193 -1.11 -5.10 -4.80
N ILE A 194 -2.25 -4.70 -4.25
CA ILE A 194 -2.65 -3.28 -4.15
C ILE A 194 -1.69 -2.50 -3.23
N LEU A 195 -1.35 -3.06 -2.06
CA LEU A 195 -0.44 -2.42 -1.11
C LEU A 195 0.98 -2.29 -1.70
N LYS A 196 1.45 -3.26 -2.49
CA LYS A 196 2.74 -3.16 -3.21
C LYS A 196 2.74 -2.01 -4.20
N LEU A 197 1.65 -1.77 -4.92
CA LEU A 197 1.53 -0.62 -5.80
C LEU A 197 1.51 0.70 -5.02
N LEU A 198 0.78 0.78 -3.90
CA LEU A 198 0.82 1.95 -3.03
C LEU A 198 2.24 2.24 -2.53
N LEU A 199 2.94 1.23 -2.04
CA LEU A 199 4.34 1.35 -1.61
C LEU A 199 5.26 1.79 -2.76
N THR A 200 5.01 1.30 -3.98
CA THR A 200 5.72 1.71 -5.18
C THR A 200 5.49 3.19 -5.48
N CYS A 201 4.25 3.68 -5.42
CA CYS A 201 3.94 5.11 -5.57
C CYS A 201 4.65 5.96 -4.51
N PHE A 202 4.70 5.49 -3.25
CA PHE A 202 5.35 6.22 -2.16
C PHE A 202 6.88 6.21 -2.24
N SER A 203 7.48 5.37 -3.09
CA SER A 203 8.92 5.22 -3.23
C SER A 203 9.62 6.33 -4.02
N GLU A 204 8.89 7.33 -4.52
CA GLU A 204 9.43 8.45 -5.31
C GLU A 204 10.70 9.06 -4.70
N SER A 205 10.73 9.22 -3.38
CA SER A 205 11.87 9.81 -2.66
C SER A 205 13.18 9.03 -2.81
N ILE A 206 13.15 7.74 -3.14
CA ILE A 206 14.34 6.90 -3.38
C ILE A 206 15.06 7.31 -4.68
N TYR A 207 14.33 7.90 -5.63
CA TYR A 207 14.85 8.30 -6.94
C TYR A 207 15.29 9.77 -6.96
N LEU A 208 15.12 10.49 -5.87
CA LEU A 208 15.55 11.89 -5.74
C LEU A 208 17.02 11.97 -5.34
N SER A 209 17.71 13.01 -5.82
CA SER A 209 19.11 13.23 -5.44
C SER A 209 19.19 13.70 -3.97
N PRO A 210 20.02 13.06 -3.11
CA PRO A 210 20.00 13.27 -1.65
C PRO A 210 20.28 14.71 -1.16
N LEU A 211 20.81 15.59 -2.01
CA LEU A 211 21.45 16.83 -1.54
C LEU A 211 20.56 18.08 -1.61
N ILE A 212 19.42 18.06 -2.30
CA ILE A 212 18.58 19.27 -2.47
C ILE A 212 17.07 18.95 -2.46
N GLU A 213 16.63 17.85 -3.05
CA GLU A 213 15.20 17.66 -3.36
C GLU A 213 14.41 16.97 -2.23
N CYS A 214 15.02 16.00 -1.52
CA CYS A 214 14.34 15.23 -0.46
C CYS A 214 13.88 16.07 0.75
N HIS A 215 14.59 17.16 1.06
CA HIS A 215 14.26 18.02 2.21
C HIS A 215 13.37 19.22 1.84
N VAL A 216 13.23 19.50 0.55
CA VAL A 216 12.57 20.71 0.04
C VAL A 216 11.16 20.41 -0.46
N GLN A 217 10.89 19.21 -1.00
CA GLN A 217 9.57 18.86 -1.51
C GLN A 217 8.94 17.70 -0.75
N PRO A 218 7.72 17.88 -0.19
CA PRO A 218 6.99 16.79 0.41
C PRO A 218 6.59 15.78 -0.68
N ASN A 219 6.68 14.48 -0.36
CA ASN A 219 6.18 13.43 -1.24
C ASN A 219 4.66 13.58 -1.38
N LEU A 220 4.18 13.96 -2.58
CA LEU A 220 2.77 14.27 -2.82
C LEU A 220 1.88 13.04 -2.67
N TRP A 221 2.39 11.85 -2.98
CA TRP A 221 1.66 10.60 -2.80
C TRP A 221 1.32 10.34 -1.34
N ILE A 222 2.33 10.44 -0.47
CA ILE A 222 2.16 10.24 0.98
C ILE A 222 1.30 11.37 1.55
N THR A 223 1.56 12.61 1.15
CA THR A 223 0.83 13.79 1.65
C THR A 223 -0.66 13.70 1.31
N TYR A 224 -1.00 13.33 0.08
CA TYR A 224 -2.39 13.14 -0.32
C TYR A 224 -3.03 11.97 0.45
N PHE A 225 -2.38 10.80 0.46
CA PHE A 225 -2.92 9.59 1.07
C PHE A 225 -3.17 9.71 2.58
N THR A 226 -2.32 10.48 3.27
CA THR A 226 -2.43 10.72 4.72
C THR A 226 -3.30 11.94 5.07
N SER A 227 -3.86 12.65 4.09
CA SER A 227 -4.70 13.82 4.31
C SER A 227 -6.17 13.46 4.57
N PHE A 228 -6.95 14.44 5.03
CA PHE A 228 -8.40 14.34 5.21
C PHE A 228 -9.19 14.08 3.91
N LYS A 229 -8.55 14.22 2.73
CA LYS A 229 -9.18 13.87 1.45
C LYS A 229 -9.37 12.36 1.30
N ASN A 230 -8.55 11.55 1.98
CA ASN A 230 -8.71 10.10 2.02
C ASN A 230 -9.83 9.70 2.99
N GLN A 231 -11.03 9.44 2.44
CA GLN A 231 -12.22 9.06 3.21
C GLN A 231 -12.06 7.69 3.91
N HIS A 232 -11.16 6.84 3.44
CA HIS A 232 -10.92 5.51 3.98
C HIS A 232 -9.65 5.43 4.84
N ALA A 233 -9.04 6.57 5.20
CA ALA A 233 -7.78 6.60 5.96
C ALA A 233 -7.86 5.80 7.27
N LEU A 234 -8.94 5.96 8.04
CA LEU A 234 -9.14 5.24 9.30
C LEU A 234 -9.28 3.72 9.11
N PRO A 235 -10.18 3.19 8.26
CA PRO A 235 -10.28 1.74 8.07
C PRO A 235 -9.02 1.13 7.45
N VAL A 236 -8.28 1.85 6.59
CA VAL A 236 -6.95 1.41 6.11
C VAL A 236 -5.98 1.31 7.29
N PHE A 237 -5.82 2.39 8.07
CA PHE A 237 -4.94 2.41 9.24
C PHE A 237 -5.23 1.24 10.19
N THR A 238 -6.49 1.08 10.59
CA THR A 238 -6.90 0.03 11.52
C THR A 238 -6.68 -1.37 10.95
N SER A 239 -6.93 -1.56 9.65
CA SER A 239 -6.71 -2.86 9.00
C SER A 239 -5.23 -3.23 8.90
N LEU A 240 -4.36 -2.29 8.52
CA LEU A 240 -2.91 -2.51 8.50
C LEU A 240 -2.40 -2.87 9.89
N LEU A 241 -2.76 -2.06 10.90
CA LEU A 241 -2.37 -2.24 12.28
C LEU A 241 -2.78 -3.62 12.83
N ASN A 242 -4.04 -3.99 12.65
CA ASN A 242 -4.59 -5.21 13.20
C ASN A 242 -4.04 -6.45 12.47
N VAL A 243 -3.85 -6.41 11.15
CA VAL A 243 -3.23 -7.52 10.42
C VAL A 243 -1.79 -7.77 10.88
N ILE A 244 -1.01 -6.72 11.12
CA ILE A 244 0.36 -6.86 11.63
C ILE A 244 0.35 -7.49 13.02
N PHE A 245 -0.35 -6.88 13.98
CA PHE A 245 -0.25 -7.28 15.39
C PHE A 245 -1.11 -8.48 15.79
N SER A 246 -1.96 -8.98 14.90
CA SER A 246 -2.65 -10.28 15.06
C SER A 246 -1.90 -11.44 14.41
N TYR A 247 -0.95 -11.18 13.51
CA TYR A 247 -0.25 -12.22 12.76
C TYR A 247 0.53 -13.16 13.70
N ASP A 248 0.36 -14.46 13.47
CA ASP A 248 1.03 -15.52 14.21
C ASP A 248 1.85 -16.40 13.24
N PRO A 249 3.18 -16.22 13.18
CA PRO A 249 4.04 -16.98 12.26
C PRO A 249 4.20 -18.46 12.64
N VAL A 250 3.83 -18.85 13.87
CA VAL A 250 3.98 -20.23 14.36
C VAL A 250 2.66 -21.01 14.21
N GLY A 251 1.52 -20.32 14.37
CA GLY A 251 0.19 -20.91 14.25
C GLY A 251 -0.07 -21.92 15.36
N TYR A 252 -0.33 -23.18 15.02
CA TYR A 252 -0.67 -24.23 16.00
C TYR A 252 0.48 -24.65 16.93
N GLY A 253 1.67 -24.04 16.84
CA GLY A 253 2.80 -24.42 17.69
C GLY A 253 3.46 -25.74 17.32
N LEU A 254 3.08 -26.34 16.18
CA LEU A 254 3.61 -27.63 15.73
C LEU A 254 4.93 -27.46 14.96
N PRO A 255 5.95 -28.30 15.23
CA PRO A 255 7.17 -28.37 14.43
C PRO A 255 6.87 -28.56 12.93
N TYR A 256 7.55 -27.79 12.08
CA TYR A 256 7.44 -27.86 10.61
C TYR A 256 6.04 -27.55 10.04
N ASN A 257 5.14 -26.94 10.83
CA ASN A 257 3.78 -26.58 10.39
C ASN A 257 3.80 -25.80 9.06
N TYR A 258 4.75 -24.88 8.90
CA TYR A 258 4.92 -24.05 7.72
C TYR A 258 5.39 -24.81 6.46
N LEU A 259 5.87 -26.06 6.58
CA LEU A 259 6.16 -26.93 5.44
C LEU A 259 4.91 -27.67 4.95
N MET A 260 3.98 -27.94 5.86
CA MET A 260 2.74 -28.65 5.56
C MET A 260 1.62 -27.71 5.13
N PHE A 261 1.61 -26.48 5.66
CA PHE A 261 0.61 -25.46 5.36
C PHE A 261 1.30 -24.20 4.84
N THR A 262 0.88 -23.77 3.65
CA THR A 262 1.36 -22.52 3.06
C THR A 262 0.81 -21.35 3.85
N ASP A 263 1.70 -20.59 4.47
CA ASP A 263 1.34 -19.31 5.06
C ASP A 263 1.24 -18.25 3.98
N SER A 264 0.00 -17.93 3.61
CA SER A 264 -0.29 -16.92 2.61
C SER A 264 -0.46 -15.51 3.18
N ARG A 265 -0.44 -15.34 4.51
CA ARG A 265 -0.72 -14.06 5.15
C ARG A 265 0.54 -13.26 5.42
N GLU A 266 1.69 -13.92 5.58
CA GLU A 266 2.97 -13.25 5.81
C GLU A 266 3.27 -12.16 4.78
N SER A 267 3.03 -12.42 3.49
CA SER A 267 3.31 -11.43 2.44
C SER A 267 2.46 -10.17 2.59
N LEU A 268 1.23 -10.29 3.09
CA LEU A 268 0.39 -9.14 3.39
C LEU A 268 0.94 -8.37 4.59
N VAL A 269 1.35 -9.08 5.64
CA VAL A 269 1.89 -8.50 6.89
C VAL A 269 3.19 -7.75 6.66
N GLU A 270 4.08 -8.31 5.84
CA GLU A 270 5.34 -7.68 5.44
C GLU A 270 5.09 -6.34 4.74
N VAL A 271 4.29 -6.34 3.67
CA VAL A 271 3.98 -5.12 2.92
C VAL A 271 3.17 -4.13 3.76
N ALA A 272 2.26 -4.60 4.63
CA ALA A 272 1.54 -3.74 5.56
C ALA A 272 2.47 -3.05 6.56
N SER A 273 3.48 -3.77 7.06
CA SER A 273 4.50 -3.24 7.98
C SER A 273 5.35 -2.17 7.30
N GLN A 274 5.82 -2.44 6.07
CA GLN A 274 6.56 -1.48 5.24
C GLN A 274 5.74 -0.23 4.96
N LEU A 275 4.47 -0.40 4.56
CA LEU A 275 3.58 0.71 4.27
C LEU A 275 3.31 1.55 5.52
N LEU A 276 3.08 0.92 6.68
CA LEU A 276 2.87 1.64 7.93
C LEU A 276 4.12 2.41 8.35
N CYS A 277 5.33 1.86 8.18
CA CYS A 277 6.58 2.61 8.41
C CYS A 277 6.62 3.90 7.58
N VAL A 278 6.33 3.80 6.27
CA VAL A 278 6.36 4.95 5.34
C VAL A 278 5.28 5.98 5.69
N LEU A 279 4.06 5.53 6.03
CA LEU A 279 2.95 6.41 6.38
C LEU A 279 3.12 7.13 7.72
N LEU A 280 3.94 6.58 8.62
CA LEU A 280 4.29 7.18 9.91
C LEU A 280 5.56 8.03 9.85
N GLU A 281 6.17 8.16 8.68
CA GLU A 281 7.24 9.13 8.50
C GLU A 281 6.64 10.53 8.58
N ALA A 282 7.08 11.30 9.58
CA ALA A 282 6.75 12.71 9.63
C ALA A 282 7.56 13.38 8.53
N ASN A 283 6.92 14.11 7.61
CA ASN A 283 7.64 15.09 6.81
C ASN A 283 8.23 16.11 7.80
N ILE A 284 9.46 15.90 8.24
CA ILE A 284 10.24 16.86 9.01
C ILE A 284 10.62 17.98 8.03
N SER A 285 9.67 18.87 7.76
CA SER A 285 9.92 20.20 7.18
C SER A 285 8.69 21.08 7.42
N LEU A 286 8.55 21.56 8.66
CA LEU A 286 7.63 22.65 9.02
C LEU A 286 8.39 23.74 9.80
N ASN A 287 9.66 23.96 9.45
CA ASN A 287 10.49 25.05 9.98
C ASN A 287 11.04 25.97 8.86
N GLY A 288 10.50 25.92 7.65
CA GLY A 288 10.88 26.79 6.53
C GLY A 288 9.65 27.51 5.96
N ASP A 289 9.77 28.84 5.83
CA ASP A 289 8.76 29.85 5.49
C ASP A 289 7.53 29.42 4.67
N HIS A 290 6.35 29.72 5.24
CA HIS A 290 5.02 29.24 4.88
C HIS A 290 4.28 30.01 3.76
N SER A 291 4.89 30.94 3.02
CA SER A 291 4.10 31.91 2.26
C SER A 291 3.59 31.44 0.88
N GLU A 292 4.29 30.55 0.16
CA GLU A 292 3.92 30.25 -1.25
C GLU A 292 3.06 28.98 -1.42
N PHE A 293 3.10 28.05 -0.46
CA PHE A 293 2.33 26.80 -0.53
C PHE A 293 0.90 26.96 0.00
N GLU A 294 0.71 27.80 1.03
CA GLU A 294 -0.61 28.12 1.58
C GLU A 294 -1.51 28.74 0.50
N GLU A 295 -0.96 29.56 -0.38
CA GLU A 295 -1.72 30.18 -1.47
C GLU A 295 -2.23 29.15 -2.50
N LYS A 296 -1.47 28.10 -2.81
CA LYS A 296 -1.91 27.06 -3.76
C LYS A 296 -2.93 26.08 -3.18
N VAL A 297 -2.86 25.78 -1.88
CA VAL A 297 -3.79 24.84 -1.22
C VAL A 297 -5.08 25.53 -0.76
N GLN A 298 -5.00 26.80 -0.33
CA GLN A 298 -6.18 27.60 0.05
C GLN A 298 -7.11 27.85 -1.15
N ASN A 299 -6.54 28.11 -2.34
CA ASN A 299 -7.30 28.28 -3.58
C ASN A 299 -8.10 27.03 -4.01
N LEU A 300 -7.85 25.85 -3.42
CA LEU A 300 -8.61 24.61 -3.65
C LEU A 300 -9.72 24.38 -2.61
N ALA A 301 -9.80 25.18 -1.54
CA ALA A 301 -10.66 24.95 -0.38
C ALA A 301 -11.76 26.03 -0.18
N ASP A 302 -11.84 27.03 -1.06
CA ASP A 302 -12.65 28.24 -0.87
C ASP A 302 -14.17 28.11 -1.10
N ASP A 303 -14.73 26.90 -1.16
CA ASP A 303 -16.18 26.70 -1.39
C ASP A 303 -17.01 26.34 -0.13
N ASP A 304 -16.42 26.27 1.08
CA ASP A 304 -17.21 25.98 2.30
C ASP A 304 -16.89 26.91 3.50
N PRO A 305 -17.73 27.93 3.78
CA PRO A 305 -17.45 28.98 4.75
C PRO A 305 -17.58 28.58 6.24
N HIS A 306 -17.70 27.29 6.59
CA HIS A 306 -17.93 26.84 7.97
C HIS A 306 -16.75 26.15 8.67
N LEU A 307 -15.55 26.09 8.09
CA LEU A 307 -14.38 25.40 8.66
C LEU A 307 -13.14 26.27 8.98
N SER A 308 -13.31 27.58 9.16
CA SER A 308 -12.21 28.48 9.48
C SER A 308 -11.83 28.45 10.97
N SER A 309 -10.92 27.54 11.33
CA SER A 309 -10.07 27.69 12.53
C SER A 309 -8.58 27.74 12.11
N PRO A 310 -7.81 28.78 12.49
CA PRO A 310 -6.48 29.04 11.94
C PRO A 310 -5.38 28.30 12.73
N SER A 311 -5.41 26.96 12.74
CA SER A 311 -4.31 26.14 13.29
C SER A 311 -4.25 24.68 12.79
N SER A 312 -5.02 24.29 11.77
CA SER A 312 -4.89 22.97 11.16
C SER A 312 -3.75 22.96 10.15
N THR A 313 -2.51 23.00 10.65
CA THR A 313 -1.34 22.46 9.96
C THR A 313 -1.74 21.13 9.32
N SER A 314 -1.42 20.90 8.04
CA SER A 314 -1.74 19.67 7.30
C SER A 314 -1.23 18.44 8.05
N THR A 315 -2.10 17.86 8.89
CA THR A 315 -1.73 16.82 9.85
C THR A 315 -1.91 15.48 9.19
N ASN A 316 -0.81 14.72 9.06
CA ASN A 316 -0.85 13.33 8.67
C ASN A 316 -1.83 12.56 9.60
N LEU A 317 -2.91 12.06 9.03
CA LEU A 317 -3.97 11.37 9.77
C LEU A 317 -3.49 10.11 10.46
N PHE A 318 -2.55 9.36 9.88
CA PHE A 318 -2.02 8.13 10.45
C PHE A 318 -1.23 8.42 11.74
N ILE A 319 -0.42 9.48 11.74
CA ILE A 319 0.25 9.98 12.95
C ILE A 319 -0.79 10.42 13.99
N SER A 320 -1.82 11.15 13.57
CA SER A 320 -2.91 11.58 14.44
C SER A 320 -3.63 10.39 15.09
N TYR A 321 -3.93 9.34 14.32
CA TYR A 321 -4.57 8.12 14.83
C TYR A 321 -3.69 7.40 15.86
N ILE A 322 -2.40 7.19 15.60
CA ILE A 322 -1.48 6.58 16.58
C ILE A 322 -1.42 7.40 17.87
N SER A 323 -1.29 8.72 17.78
CA SER A 323 -1.19 9.59 18.95
C SER A 323 -2.45 9.54 19.85
N ARG A 324 -3.59 9.17 19.27
CA ARG A 324 -4.90 9.11 19.95
C ARG A 324 -5.21 7.74 20.56
N ILE A 325 -4.48 6.68 20.25
CA ILE A 325 -4.63 5.38 20.93
C ILE A 325 -4.28 5.58 22.42
N HIS A 326 -5.14 5.10 23.31
CA HIS A 326 -4.99 5.33 24.75
C HIS A 326 -5.60 4.26 25.65
N ARG A 327 -6.31 3.27 25.10
CA ARG A 327 -6.91 2.20 25.91
C ARG A 327 -5.84 1.17 26.24
N ASP A 328 -5.81 0.73 27.50
CA ASP A 328 -4.86 -0.28 27.95
C ASP A 328 -5.00 -1.60 27.18
N GLU A 329 -6.22 -1.97 26.79
CA GLU A 329 -6.48 -3.16 25.95
C GLU A 329 -5.80 -3.05 24.57
N ASP A 330 -5.89 -1.87 23.93
CA ASP A 330 -5.26 -1.61 22.63
C ASP A 330 -3.73 -1.62 22.76
N PHE A 331 -3.18 -0.99 23.81
CA PHE A 331 -1.74 -1.02 24.07
C PHE A 331 -1.22 -2.42 24.37
N ASN A 332 -1.96 -3.22 25.13
CA ASN A 332 -1.62 -4.61 25.42
C ASN A 332 -1.64 -5.46 24.13
N PHE A 333 -2.64 -5.27 23.27
CA PHE A 333 -2.71 -5.94 21.97
C PHE A 333 -1.47 -5.62 21.11
N ILE A 334 -1.12 -4.35 20.99
CA ILE A 334 0.05 -3.89 20.21
C ILE A 334 1.36 -4.44 20.82
N LEU A 335 1.54 -4.31 22.14
CA LEU A 335 2.76 -4.77 22.82
C LEU A 335 2.95 -6.28 22.68
N LYS A 336 1.88 -7.07 22.88
CA LYS A 336 1.93 -8.53 22.66
C LYS A 336 2.24 -8.89 21.22
N GLY A 337 1.72 -8.13 20.25
CA GLY A 337 2.07 -8.28 18.84
C GLY A 337 3.57 -8.08 18.61
N PHE A 338 4.14 -6.98 19.13
CA PHE A 338 5.59 -6.73 19.06
C PHE A 338 6.40 -7.85 19.73
N CYS A 339 6.07 -8.22 20.97
CA CYS A 339 6.78 -9.29 21.68
C CYS A 339 6.74 -10.61 20.90
N ARG A 340 5.56 -11.01 20.38
CA ARG A 340 5.42 -12.25 19.60
C ARG A 340 6.30 -12.24 18.35
N LEU A 341 6.26 -11.16 17.59
CA LEU A 341 6.94 -11.09 16.30
C LEU A 341 8.45 -10.87 16.44
N LEU A 342 8.90 -9.97 17.32
CA LEU A 342 10.33 -9.70 17.53
C LEU A 342 11.08 -10.90 18.13
N ASN A 343 10.43 -11.70 18.99
CA ASN A 343 11.05 -12.90 19.55
C ASN A 343 11.02 -14.11 18.60
N ASN A 344 10.22 -14.09 17.53
CA ASN A 344 10.07 -15.24 16.64
C ASN A 344 11.41 -15.76 16.08
N PRO A 345 12.34 -14.93 15.58
CA PRO A 345 13.64 -15.40 15.08
C PRO A 345 14.54 -16.04 16.14
N MET A 346 14.29 -15.73 17.43
CA MET A 346 15.03 -16.21 18.58
C MET A 346 14.49 -17.53 19.16
N ILE A 347 13.33 -18.00 18.70
CA ILE A 347 12.73 -19.24 19.19
C ILE A 347 13.68 -20.40 18.88
N GLN A 348 14.26 -20.98 19.94
CA GLN A 348 15.05 -22.19 19.86
C GLN A 348 14.15 -23.40 20.07
N THR A 349 14.22 -24.34 19.13
CA THR A 349 13.55 -25.63 19.22
C THR A 349 14.60 -26.74 19.19
N PHE A 350 14.28 -27.88 19.80
CA PHE A 350 15.13 -29.07 19.75
C PHE A 350 15.35 -29.59 18.33
N LEU A 351 14.41 -29.29 17.42
CA LEU A 351 14.42 -29.72 16.04
C LEU A 351 14.91 -28.56 15.15
N PRO A 352 16.06 -28.70 14.47
CA PRO A 352 16.60 -27.67 13.59
C PRO A 352 15.59 -27.25 12.52
N GLY A 353 15.45 -25.93 12.33
CA GLY A 353 14.53 -25.36 11.35
C GLY A 353 13.06 -25.71 11.58
N SER A 354 12.66 -26.10 12.79
CA SER A 354 11.27 -26.53 13.01
C SER A 354 10.26 -25.41 13.20
N CYS A 355 10.70 -24.17 13.38
CA CYS A 355 9.85 -22.99 13.43
C CYS A 355 10.11 -22.08 12.24
N LYS A 356 9.02 -21.51 11.70
CA LYS A 356 9.10 -20.45 10.70
C LYS A 356 9.74 -19.21 11.33
N LYS A 357 10.65 -18.58 10.60
CA LYS A 357 11.26 -17.30 10.97
C LYS A 357 10.75 -16.21 10.06
N ILE A 358 10.24 -15.13 10.64
CA ILE A 358 9.86 -13.94 9.90
C ILE A 358 11.09 -13.22 9.33
N THR A 359 10.90 -12.48 8.22
CA THR A 359 11.96 -11.70 7.55
C THR A 359 11.85 -10.19 7.78
N PHE A 360 10.69 -9.70 8.20
CA PHE A 360 10.35 -8.27 8.32
C PHE A 360 10.63 -7.68 9.73
N PHE A 361 11.67 -8.17 10.42
CA PHE A 361 11.99 -7.71 11.78
C PHE A 361 12.49 -6.26 11.81
N GLN A 362 13.11 -5.78 10.73
CA GLN A 362 13.61 -4.41 10.63
C GLN A 362 12.45 -3.40 10.66
N GLU A 363 11.37 -3.69 9.93
CA GLU A 363 10.16 -2.90 9.94
C GLU A 363 9.53 -2.88 11.33
N LEU A 364 9.50 -4.00 12.05
CA LEU A 364 8.98 -4.06 13.42
C LEU A 364 9.79 -3.20 14.39
N LEU A 365 11.12 -3.16 14.25
CA LEU A 365 11.98 -2.29 15.07
C LEU A 365 11.68 -0.80 14.79
N ILE A 366 11.53 -0.42 13.53
CA ILE A 366 11.16 0.95 13.12
C ILE A 366 9.77 1.30 13.66
N LEU A 367 8.78 0.43 13.49
CA LEU A 367 7.44 0.63 14.01
C LEU A 367 7.46 0.77 15.54
N PHE A 368 8.17 -0.09 16.27
CA PHE A 368 8.25 0.01 17.73
C PHE A 368 8.80 1.37 18.17
N TRP A 369 9.87 1.83 17.50
CA TRP A 369 10.42 3.17 17.73
C TRP A 369 9.38 4.27 17.43
N LYS A 370 8.73 4.25 16.26
CA LYS A 370 7.72 5.24 15.88
C LYS A 370 6.53 5.25 16.84
N PHE A 371 6.05 4.10 17.31
CA PHE A 371 4.95 4.02 18.28
C PHE A 371 5.33 4.66 19.62
N CYS A 372 6.54 4.37 20.12
CA CYS A 372 7.05 5.02 21.33
C CYS A 372 7.25 6.53 21.14
N ASP A 373 7.68 6.96 19.95
CA ASP A 373 7.94 8.36 19.70
C ASP A 373 6.64 9.18 19.55
N LEU A 374 5.74 8.71 18.69
CA LEU A 374 4.47 9.37 18.37
C LEU A 374 3.42 9.25 19.47
N ASN A 375 3.51 8.24 20.35
CA ASN A 375 2.59 8.05 21.45
C ASN A 375 3.32 7.82 22.78
N LYS A 376 3.56 8.91 23.52
CA LYS A 376 4.23 8.84 24.83
C LYS A 376 3.44 8.02 25.85
N LYS A 377 2.11 7.90 25.75
CA LYS A 377 1.31 7.04 26.64
C LYS A 377 1.65 5.57 26.42
N PHE A 378 1.78 5.15 25.16
CA PHE A 378 2.26 3.80 24.82
C PHE A 378 3.67 3.57 25.38
N MET A 379 4.60 4.51 25.17
CA MET A 379 5.95 4.41 25.73
C MET A 379 5.94 4.21 27.25
N TYR A 380 5.15 4.99 28.00
CA TYR A 380 5.02 4.81 29.45
C TYR A 380 4.35 3.48 29.83
N PHE A 381 3.40 3.00 29.03
CA PHE A 381 2.77 1.70 29.22
C PHE A 381 3.81 0.58 29.08
N VAL A 382 4.65 0.60 28.04
CA VAL A 382 5.73 -0.39 27.87
C VAL A 382 6.73 -0.35 29.03
N LEU A 383 7.16 0.84 29.45
CA LEU A 383 8.12 0.99 30.56
C LEU A 383 7.59 0.49 31.92
N LYS A 384 6.26 0.49 32.10
CA LYS A 384 5.61 -0.05 33.30
C LYS A 384 5.25 -1.54 33.16
N SER A 385 5.23 -2.07 31.94
CA SER A 385 4.93 -3.48 31.69
C SER A 385 6.09 -4.37 32.15
N SER A 386 5.77 -5.57 32.62
CA SER A 386 6.75 -6.63 32.86
C SER A 386 7.36 -7.17 31.56
N GLU A 387 6.75 -6.89 30.41
CA GLU A 387 7.15 -7.39 29.08
C GLU A 387 8.25 -6.53 28.42
N ILE A 388 8.78 -5.50 29.10
CA ILE A 388 9.87 -4.68 28.54
C ILE A 388 11.10 -5.51 28.16
N LEU A 389 11.41 -6.57 28.92
CA LEU A 389 12.51 -7.48 28.60
C LEU A 389 12.25 -8.28 27.32
N ASP A 390 10.99 -8.62 27.05
CA ASP A 390 10.58 -9.31 25.82
C ASP A 390 10.72 -8.41 24.57
N ILE A 391 10.95 -7.11 24.75
CA ILE A 391 11.34 -6.19 23.68
C ILE A 391 12.86 -5.96 23.66
N LEU A 392 13.48 -5.70 24.81
CA LEU A 392 14.90 -5.35 24.87
C LEU A 392 15.81 -6.50 24.44
N VAL A 393 15.49 -7.74 24.81
CA VAL A 393 16.27 -8.93 24.45
C VAL A 393 16.36 -9.12 22.93
N PRO A 394 15.24 -9.14 22.15
CA PRO A 394 15.33 -9.24 20.71
C PRO A 394 16.01 -8.03 20.06
N VAL A 395 15.82 -6.82 20.56
CA VAL A 395 16.56 -5.63 20.06
C VAL A 395 18.06 -5.83 20.20
N LEU A 396 18.53 -6.27 21.38
CA LEU A 396 19.95 -6.55 21.62
C LEU A 396 20.46 -7.70 20.76
N TYR A 397 19.67 -8.76 20.59
CA TYR A 397 20.00 -9.86 19.70
C TYR A 397 20.25 -9.36 18.27
N PHE A 398 19.31 -8.60 17.68
CA PHE A 398 19.47 -8.08 16.32
C PHE A 398 20.64 -7.08 16.20
N LEU A 399 20.92 -6.29 17.24
CA LEU A 399 22.10 -5.41 17.25
C LEU A 399 23.42 -6.18 17.26
N ILE A 400 23.49 -7.30 17.99
CA ILE A 400 24.67 -8.17 18.03
C ILE A 400 24.85 -8.91 16.69
N ASP A 401 23.76 -9.44 16.14
CA ASP A 401 23.75 -10.16 14.87
C ASP A 401 24.21 -9.24 13.73
N ALA A 402 23.65 -8.03 13.64
CA ALA A 402 24.05 -7.03 12.63
C ALA A 402 25.51 -6.58 12.77
N ARG A 403 26.10 -6.65 13.97
CA ARG A 403 27.53 -6.38 14.19
C ARG A 403 28.41 -7.54 13.72
N ALA A 404 27.92 -8.77 13.72
CA ALA A 404 28.67 -9.92 13.24
C ALA A 404 28.72 -9.99 11.70
N ASP A 405 27.79 -9.32 11.02
CA ASP A 405 27.73 -9.20 9.55
C ASP A 405 28.67 -8.11 8.98
N THR A 406 29.30 -7.29 9.83
CA THR A 406 30.39 -6.35 9.48
C THR A 406 31.75 -6.91 9.83
#